data_AF-A0A7J4CVT9-F1
#
_entry.id   AF-A0A7J4CVT9-F1
#
_cell.length_a   1.000
_cell.length_b   1.000
_cell.length_c   1.000
_cell.angle_alpha   90.00
_cell.angle_beta   90.00
_cell.angle_gamma   90.00
#
_symmetry.space_group_name_H-M   'P 1'
#
loop_
_entity.id
_entity.type
_entity.pdbx_description
1 polymer ?
#
loop_
_entity_poly.entity_id
_entity_poly.type
_entity_poly.pdbx_seq_one_letter_code
_entity_poly.pdbx_strand_id
1 'polypeptide(L)'
;MSSGNLLEELGGILEEKRGELRKWFTKKRGEVAIPIYGSVDIRDSGFKVAVVDANHFPAGFNNVAEEDIPRLSQLMQEHIERSHPGTKHIHLYPESH
;
A
#
# COMPACT_ATOMS: atom_id res chain seq x y z
N MET A 1 31.70 16.59 -1.09
CA MET A 1 30.52 16.66 -0.22
C MET A 1 29.92 15.27 -0.25
N SER A 2 29.90 14.55 0.88
CA SER A 2 29.18 13.27 0.94
C SER A 2 27.70 13.61 0.83
N SER A 3 27.10 13.38 -0.33
CA SER A 3 25.65 13.44 -0.49
C SER A 3 25.05 12.26 0.27
N GLY A 4 24.79 12.46 1.57
CA GLY A 4 24.14 11.48 2.42
C GLY A 4 22.79 11.09 1.84
N ASN A 5 22.46 9.80 1.91
CA ASN A 5 21.17 9.31 1.48
C ASN A 5 20.12 9.75 2.53
N LEU A 6 19.16 10.60 2.13
CA LEU A 6 18.09 11.11 2.98
C LEU A 6 17.35 10.00 3.74
N LEU A 7 17.11 8.85 3.10
CA LEU A 7 16.40 7.74 3.72
C LEU A 7 17.23 7.09 4.82
N GLU A 8 18.55 7.03 4.64
CA GLU A 8 19.48 6.54 5.67
C GLU A 8 19.50 7.49 6.87
N GLU A 9 19.56 8.80 6.62
CA GLU A 9 19.54 9.84 7.66
C GLU A 9 18.24 9.85 8.47
N LEU A 10 17.10 9.68 7.79
CA LEU A 10 15.78 9.71 8.43
C LEU A 10 15.33 8.34 8.94
N GLY A 11 15.97 7.25 8.54
CA GLY A 11 15.57 5.88 8.85
C GLY A 11 15.43 5.62 10.36
N GLY A 12 16.41 6.10 11.15
CA GLY A 12 16.36 5.98 12.61
C GLY A 12 15.16 6.70 13.22
N ILE A 13 14.83 7.90 12.73
CA ILE A 13 13.68 8.69 13.19
C ILE A 13 12.37 8.00 12.81
N LEU A 14 12.26 7.44 11.60
CA LEU A 14 11.07 6.70 11.17
C LEU A 14 10.80 5.49 12.06
N GLU A 15 11.85 4.77 12.46
CA GLU A 15 11.74 3.63 13.37
C GLU A 15 11.36 4.05 14.80
N GLU A 16 12.01 5.08 15.34
CA GLU A 16 11.66 5.65 16.65
C GLU A 16 10.19 6.09 16.69
N LYS A 17 9.71 6.70 15.60
CA LYS A 17 8.33 7.21 15.47
C LYS A 17 7.31 6.19 14.98
N ARG A 18 7.70 4.92 14.76
CA ARG A 18 6.82 3.88 14.21
C ARG A 18 5.49 3.75 14.96
N GLY A 19 5.51 3.83 16.29
CA GLY A 19 4.30 3.73 17.12
C GLY A 19 3.34 4.91 16.91
N GLU A 20 3.87 6.13 16.87
CA GLU A 20 3.11 7.36 16.60
C GLU A 20 2.54 7.35 15.17
N LEU A 21 3.37 6.99 14.19
CA LEU A 21 2.97 6.86 12.79
C LEU A 21 1.85 5.85 12.62
N ARG A 22 1.94 4.67 13.25
CA ARG A 22 0.86 3.65 13.20
C ARG A 22 -0.46 4.20 13.73
N LYS A 23 -0.45 4.86 14.89
CA LYS A 23 -1.66 5.48 15.47
C LYS A 23 -2.24 6.54 14.54
N TRP A 24 -1.38 7.38 13.96
CA TRP A 24 -1.79 8.41 13.02
C TRP A 24 -2.39 7.82 11.74
N PHE A 25 -1.75 6.81 11.13
CA PHE A 25 -2.28 6.13 9.94
C PHE A 25 -3.62 5.44 10.22
N THR A 26 -3.78 4.76 11.36
CA THR A 26 -5.07 4.16 11.74
C THR A 26 -6.17 5.21 11.83
N LYS A 27 -5.90 6.34 12.50
CA LYS A 27 -6.86 7.45 12.58
C LYS A 27 -7.20 7.98 11.19
N LYS A 28 -6.19 8.32 10.38
CA LYS A 28 -6.37 8.89 9.04
C LYS A 28 -7.13 7.96 8.10
N ARG A 29 -6.85 6.66 8.15
CA ARG A 29 -7.57 5.66 7.36
C ARG A 29 -9.02 5.48 7.79
N GLY A 30 -9.37 5.82 9.03
CA GLY A 30 -10.76 5.86 9.49
C GLY A 30 -11.53 7.10 9.03
N GLU A 31 -10.84 8.14 8.56
CA GLU A 31 -11.44 9.40 8.08
C GLU A 31 -11.82 9.35 6.58
N VAL A 32 -11.35 8.34 5.83
CA VAL A 32 -11.57 8.21 4.39
C VAL A 32 -11.95 6.78 4.01
N ALA A 33 -12.72 6.61 2.93
CA ALA A 33 -12.95 5.29 2.36
C ALA A 33 -11.64 4.74 1.77
N ILE A 34 -11.25 3.55 2.21
CA ILE A 34 -10.04 2.87 1.70
C ILE A 34 -10.45 2.07 0.46
N PRO A 35 -9.78 2.26 -0.70
CA PRO A 35 -10.07 1.47 -1.88
C PRO A 35 -9.77 -0.01 -1.62
N ILE A 36 -10.41 -0.89 -2.39
CA ILE A 36 -10.22 -2.34 -2.27
C ILE A 36 -8.76 -2.75 -2.52
N TYR A 37 -8.08 -2.02 -3.41
CA TYR A 37 -6.68 -2.19 -3.76
C TYR A 37 -6.12 -0.92 -4.41
N GLY A 38 -4.81 -0.89 -4.68
CA GLY A 38 -4.14 0.17 -5.42
C GLY A 38 -2.63 -0.01 -5.36
N SER A 39 -1.90 0.65 -6.26
CA SER A 39 -0.44 0.73 -6.22
C SER A 39 0.01 2.17 -6.19
N VAL A 40 1.22 2.39 -5.67
CA VAL A 40 1.90 3.68 -5.72
C VAL A 40 3.33 3.47 -6.19
N ASP A 41 3.77 4.31 -7.12
CA ASP A 41 5.17 4.33 -7.53
C ASP A 41 5.92 5.31 -6.64
N ILE A 42 7.01 4.83 -6.03
CA ILE A 42 7.87 5.64 -5.17
C ILE A 42 9.22 5.79 -5.86
N ARG A 43 9.74 7.02 -5.92
CA ARG A 43 11.10 7.29 -6.39
C ARG A 43 11.96 7.83 -5.27
N ASP A 44 13.16 7.28 -5.17
CA ASP A 44 14.24 7.77 -4.33
C ASP A 44 15.36 8.36 -5.21
N SER A 45 15.71 9.61 -4.94
CA SER A 45 16.77 10.36 -5.63
C SER A 45 17.98 10.66 -4.75
N GLY A 46 18.05 10.05 -3.55
CA GLY A 46 19.07 10.29 -2.53
C GLY A 46 18.83 11.54 -1.70
N PHE A 47 18.27 12.61 -2.27
CA PHE A 47 17.91 13.84 -1.54
C PHE A 47 16.39 14.02 -1.36
N LYS A 48 15.59 13.16 -1.99
CA LYS A 48 14.12 13.18 -1.93
C LYS A 48 13.55 11.79 -2.21
N VAL A 49 12.62 11.38 -1.36
CA VAL A 49 11.74 10.22 -1.57
C VAL A 49 10.32 10.74 -1.78
N ALA A 50 9.68 10.35 -2.88
CA ALA A 50 8.33 10.83 -3.20
C ALA A 50 7.50 9.79 -3.94
N VAL A 51 6.19 9.82 -3.69
CA VAL A 51 5.20 9.16 -4.54
C VAL A 51 5.09 9.95 -5.84
N VAL A 52 5.18 9.27 -6.98
CA VAL A 52 5.13 9.88 -8.32
C VAL A 52 3.92 9.45 -9.14
N ASP A 53 3.34 8.29 -8.81
CA ASP A 53 2.10 7.81 -9.41
C ASP A 53 1.26 7.06 -8.37
N ALA A 54 -0.05 7.10 -8.54
CA ALA A 54 -1.01 6.32 -7.77
C ALA A 54 -2.04 5.71 -8.71
N ASN A 55 -2.05 4.38 -8.80
CA ASN A 55 -2.92 3.64 -9.70
C ASN A 55 -4.04 2.92 -8.93
N HIS A 56 -5.28 3.20 -9.31
CA HIS A 56 -6.47 2.58 -8.72
C HIS A 56 -6.78 1.19 -9.30
N PHE A 57 -6.24 0.86 -10.47
CA PHE A 57 -6.41 -0.43 -11.17
C PHE A 57 -5.03 -1.00 -11.55
N PRO A 58 -4.22 -1.42 -10.56
CA PRO A 58 -2.91 -1.99 -10.86
C PRO A 58 -3.03 -3.34 -11.57
N ALA A 59 -2.20 -3.58 -12.59
CA ALA A 59 -2.16 -4.85 -13.31
C ALA A 59 -1.03 -5.79 -12.82
N GLY A 60 -0.09 -5.29 -12.02
CA GLY A 60 1.16 -5.99 -11.66
C GLY A 60 1.07 -7.07 -10.59
N PHE A 61 -0.08 -7.72 -10.39
CA PHE A 61 -0.24 -8.77 -9.37
C PHE A 61 0.70 -9.97 -9.57
N ASN A 62 1.12 -10.23 -10.82
CA ASN A 62 2.09 -11.26 -11.17
C ASN A 62 3.52 -10.98 -10.68
N ASN A 63 3.80 -9.78 -10.15
CA ASN A 63 5.11 -9.41 -9.60
C ASN A 63 5.17 -9.55 -8.06
N VAL A 64 4.07 -10.00 -7.43
CA VAL A 64 4.03 -10.26 -5.99
C VAL A 64 4.79 -11.56 -5.68
N ALA A 65 5.51 -11.57 -4.57
CA ALA A 65 6.21 -12.77 -4.09
C ALA A 65 5.22 -13.89 -3.74
N GLU A 66 5.54 -15.13 -4.11
CA GLU A 66 4.62 -16.27 -3.95
C GLU A 66 4.25 -16.51 -2.48
N GLU A 67 5.19 -16.26 -1.57
CA GLU A 67 4.99 -16.36 -0.12
C GLU A 67 3.97 -15.36 0.44
N ASP A 68 3.72 -14.23 -0.25
CA ASP A 68 2.79 -13.20 0.18
C ASP A 68 1.35 -13.45 -0.30
N ILE A 69 1.16 -14.32 -1.31
CA ILE A 69 -0.16 -14.62 -1.89
C ILE A 69 -1.19 -15.05 -0.85
N PRO A 70 -0.90 -15.97 0.10
CA PRO A 70 -1.87 -16.38 1.12
C PRO A 70 -2.33 -15.19 1.97
N ARG A 71 -1.40 -14.33 2.37
CA ARG A 71 -1.69 -13.15 3.19
C ARG A 71 -2.53 -12.12 2.44
N LEU A 72 -2.18 -11.82 1.19
CA LEU A 72 -2.96 -10.87 0.37
C LEU A 72 -4.38 -11.38 0.10
N SER A 73 -4.52 -12.68 -0.13
CA SER A 73 -5.83 -13.32 -0.32
C SER A 73 -6.71 -13.18 0.92
N GLN A 74 -6.13 -13.40 2.11
CA GLN A 74 -6.81 -13.17 3.39
C GLN A 74 -7.24 -11.71 3.56
N LEU A 75 -6.34 -10.74 3.30
CA LEU A 75 -6.65 -9.32 3.43
C LEU A 75 -7.77 -8.86 2.48
N MET A 76 -7.78 -9.38 1.24
CA MET A 76 -8.84 -9.14 0.29
C MET A 76 -10.18 -9.69 0.80
N GLN A 77 -10.19 -10.93 1.29
CA GLN A 77 -11.39 -11.55 1.87
C GLN A 77 -11.93 -10.74 3.06
N GLU A 78 -11.06 -10.35 4.00
CA GLU A 78 -11.43 -9.53 5.15
C GLU A 78 -11.99 -8.16 4.75
N HIS A 79 -11.44 -7.56 3.67
CA HIS A 79 -11.96 -6.31 3.14
C HIS A 79 -13.36 -6.49 2.54
N ILE A 80 -13.56 -7.53 1.72
CA ILE A 80 -14.85 -7.82 1.10
C ILE A 80 -15.89 -8.12 2.17
N GLU A 81 -15.59 -8.98 3.15
CA GLU A 81 -16.57 -9.33 4.20
C GLU A 81 -16.93 -8.12 5.08
N ARG A 82 -15.96 -7.24 5.35
CA ARG A 82 -16.22 -6.00 6.12
C ARG A 82 -17.08 -5.00 5.35
N SER A 83 -16.89 -4.90 4.02
CA SER A 83 -17.57 -3.90 3.19
C SER A 83 -18.89 -4.40 2.59
N HIS A 84 -18.95 -5.69 2.25
CA HIS A 84 -20.05 -6.38 1.59
C HIS A 84 -20.21 -7.80 2.18
N PRO A 85 -20.73 -7.92 3.43
CA PRO A 85 -20.86 -9.18 4.13
C PRO A 85 -21.65 -10.23 3.33
N GLY A 86 -21.17 -11.48 3.34
CA GLY A 86 -21.87 -12.59 2.70
C GLY A 86 -21.81 -12.62 1.17
N THR A 87 -20.93 -11.83 0.55
CA THR A 87 -20.67 -11.84 -0.90
C THR A 87 -20.44 -13.27 -1.41
N LYS A 88 -21.18 -13.67 -2.46
CA LYS A 88 -21.08 -14.99 -3.09
C LYS A 88 -20.41 -14.98 -4.47
N HIS A 89 -20.45 -13.83 -5.14
CA HIS A 89 -19.94 -13.67 -6.49
C HIS A 89 -19.10 -12.41 -6.58
N ILE A 90 -17.91 -12.53 -7.16
CA ILE A 90 -17.03 -11.41 -7.49
C ILE A 90 -16.84 -11.45 -9.01
N HIS A 91 -17.13 -10.33 -9.65
CA HIS A 91 -17.00 -10.19 -11.10
C HIS A 91 -15.78 -9.33 -11.38
N LEU A 92 -14.82 -9.86 -12.12
CA LEU A 92 -13.64 -9.13 -12.55
C LEU A 92 -13.89 -8.61 -13.96
N TYR A 93 -13.79 -7.29 -14.15
CA TYR A 93 -13.87 -6.66 -15.45
C TYR A 93 -12.47 -6.17 -15.86
N PRO A 94 -11.76 -6.89 -16.74
CA PRO A 94 -10.42 -6.53 -17.15
C PRO A 94 -10.43 -5.35 -18.13
N GLU A 95 -9.27 -4.71 -18.30
CA GLU A 95 -9.07 -3.73 -19.36
C GLU A 95 -9.23 -4.38 -20.75
N SER A 96 -9.67 -3.58 -21.73
CA SER A 96 -9.67 -3.98 -23.13
C SER A 96 -8.30 -3.66 -23.73
N HIS A 97 -7.41 -4.66 -23.74
CA HIS A 97 -6.08 -4.56 -24.36
C HIS A 97 -6.10 -4.74 -25.87
#